data_AF-A0A1F5CYY3-F1
#
_entry.id   AF-A0A1F5CYY3-F1
#
_cell.length_a   1.000
_cell.length_b   1.000
_cell.length_c   1.000
_cell.angle_alpha   90.00
_cell.angle_beta   90.00
_cell.angle_gamma   90.00
#
_symmetry.space_group_name_H-M   'P 1'
#
loop_
_entity.id
_entity.type
_entity.pdbx_description
1 polymer ?
#
loop_
_entity_poly.entity_id
_entity_poly.type
_entity_poly.pdbx_seq_one_letter_code
_entity_poly.pdbx_strand_id
1 'polypeptide(L)'
;MPPQTSKPEYGPNLLASLRDLGGDASRDQVLSHLYGLMESMLHPADRELLRSGAVPRWMSEAEHMLDGLIEEGYAEEQGVRVRLTAKGLAYLEGRG
;
A
#
# COMPACT_ATOMS: atom_id res chain seq x y z
N MET A 1 -11.82 20.13 -19.13
CA MET A 1 -10.65 19.62 -18.40
C MET A 1 -11.07 18.31 -17.77
N PRO A 2 -10.47 17.16 -18.10
CA PRO A 2 -10.73 15.96 -17.31
C PRO A 2 -10.17 16.20 -15.90
N PRO A 3 -10.83 15.72 -14.83
CA PRO A 3 -10.24 15.77 -13.50
C PRO A 3 -8.95 14.94 -13.52
N GLN A 4 -7.80 15.59 -13.40
CA GLN A 4 -6.55 14.91 -13.06
C GLN A 4 -6.62 14.53 -11.57
N THR A 5 -7.45 13.54 -11.26
CA THR A 5 -7.44 12.84 -9.97
C THR A 5 -7.05 11.41 -10.25
N SER A 6 -5.86 11.19 -10.80
CA SER A 6 -5.29 9.85 -10.84
C SER A 6 -5.16 9.43 -9.38
N LYS A 7 -6.00 8.49 -8.94
CA LYS A 7 -5.91 7.95 -7.58
C LYS A 7 -4.47 7.45 -7.37
N PRO A 8 -3.86 7.68 -6.20
CA PRO A 8 -2.53 7.18 -5.92
C PRO A 8 -2.49 5.66 -6.18
N GLU A 9 -1.47 5.18 -6.89
CA GLU A 9 -1.30 3.75 -7.18
C GLU A 9 -0.78 3.03 -5.94
N TYR A 10 -1.66 2.73 -4.98
CA TYR A 10 -1.27 2.08 -3.73
C TYR A 10 -0.72 0.66 -3.96
N GLY A 11 -1.28 -0.11 -4.91
CA GLY A 11 -0.94 -1.52 -5.13
C GLY A 11 0.57 -1.76 -5.40
N PRO A 12 1.13 -1.22 -6.49
CA PRO A 12 2.56 -1.34 -6.77
C PRO A 12 3.45 -0.77 -5.66
N ASN A 13 3.06 0.36 -5.06
CA ASN A 13 3.84 1.01 -4.00
C ASN A 13 3.83 0.21 -2.67
N LEU A 14 2.76 -0.52 -2.37
CA LEU A 14 2.66 -1.43 -1.22
C LEU A 14 3.59 -2.63 -1.39
N LEU A 15 3.56 -3.27 -2.57
CA LEU A 15 4.45 -4.38 -2.87
C LEU A 15 5.91 -3.93 -2.92
N ALA A 16 6.19 -2.75 -3.48
CA ALA A 16 7.53 -2.15 -3.45
C ALA A 16 7.99 -1.87 -2.01
N SER A 17 7.11 -1.35 -1.15
CA SER A 17 7.41 -1.15 0.27
C SER A 17 7.76 -2.47 0.96
N LEU A 18 6.99 -3.53 0.72
CA LEU A 18 7.31 -4.87 1.24
C LEU A 18 8.68 -5.34 0.76
N ARG A 19 8.98 -5.21 -0.54
CA ARG A 19 10.28 -5.59 -1.11
C ARG A 19 11.43 -4.83 -0.44
N ASP A 20 11.30 -3.50 -0.33
CA ASP A 20 12.34 -2.62 0.20
C ASP A 20 12.56 -2.85 1.71
N LEU A 21 11.54 -3.33 2.43
CA LEU A 21 11.62 -3.78 3.83
C LEU A 21 12.14 -5.22 3.99
N GLY A 22 12.63 -5.87 2.92
CA GLY A 22 13.20 -7.21 2.96
C GLY A 22 12.21 -8.35 2.66
N GLY A 23 11.02 -8.02 2.16
CA GLY A 23 9.98 -8.97 1.75
C GLY A 23 9.12 -9.50 2.90
N ASP A 24 9.36 -9.07 4.14
CA ASP A 24 8.61 -9.49 5.33
C ASP A 24 8.65 -8.36 6.38
N ALA A 25 7.50 -7.76 6.67
CA ALA A 25 7.39 -6.62 7.58
C ALA A 25 6.03 -6.59 8.32
N SER A 26 5.93 -5.83 9.41
CA SER A 26 4.61 -5.56 10.00
C SER A 26 3.80 -4.63 9.11
N ARG A 27 2.46 -4.67 9.23
CA ARG A 27 1.55 -3.77 8.52
C ARG A 27 1.92 -2.30 8.76
N ASP A 28 2.20 -1.92 10.01
CA ASP A 28 2.62 -0.56 10.37
C ASP A 28 3.91 -0.13 9.66
N GLN A 29 4.90 -1.03 9.55
CA GLN A 29 6.15 -0.75 8.84
C GLN A 29 5.90 -0.52 7.35
N VAL A 30 5.06 -1.37 6.73
CA VAL A 30 4.67 -1.23 5.32
C VAL A 30 3.97 0.10 5.08
N LEU A 31 2.98 0.46 5.90
CA LEU A 31 2.23 1.71 5.76
C LEU A 31 3.11 2.94 6.01
N SER A 32 4.02 2.88 7.00
CA SER A 32 4.96 3.96 7.27
C SER A 32 5.93 4.18 6.10
N HIS A 33 6.45 3.10 5.52
CA HIS A 33 7.31 3.17 4.35
C HIS A 33 6.55 3.67 3.11
N LEU A 34 5.33 3.17 2.90
CA LEU A 34 4.43 3.60 1.84
C LEU A 34 4.18 5.11 1.89
N TYR A 35 3.92 5.65 3.08
CA TYR A 35 3.75 7.08 3.27
C TYR A 35 4.98 7.85 2.80
N GLY A 36 6.20 7.39 3.14
CA GLY A 36 7.44 8.00 2.67
C GLY A 36 7.59 8.01 1.14
N LEU A 37 7.18 6.92 0.47
CA LEU A 37 7.18 6.85 -1.00
C LEU A 37 6.16 7.81 -1.62
N MET A 38 5.01 7.96 -0.97
CA MET A 38 3.84 8.63 -1.56
C MET A 38 3.63 10.06 -1.05
N GLU A 39 4.37 10.54 -0.05
CA GLU A 39 4.10 11.81 0.62
C GLU A 39 3.96 12.99 -0.35
N SER A 40 4.82 13.05 -1.37
CA SER A 40 4.81 14.08 -2.41
C SER A 40 3.70 13.92 -3.45
N MET A 41 3.08 12.74 -3.52
CA MET A 41 2.01 12.36 -4.45
C MET A 41 0.62 12.41 -3.82
N LEU A 42 0.52 12.41 -2.49
CA LEU A 42 -0.75 12.49 -1.78
C LEU A 42 -1.42 13.85 -1.99
N HIS A 43 -2.67 13.83 -2.45
CA HIS A 43 -3.49 15.02 -2.53
C HIS A 43 -3.86 15.50 -1.12
N PRO A 44 -4.09 16.81 -0.89
CA PRO A 44 -4.53 17.31 0.41
C PRO A 44 -5.74 16.57 1.00
N ALA A 45 -6.67 16.13 0.13
CA ALA A 45 -7.84 15.35 0.52
C ALA A 45 -7.48 13.99 1.14
N ASP A 46 -6.37 13.37 0.72
CA ASP A 46 -5.92 12.06 1.22
C ASP A 46 -5.38 12.16 2.65
N ARG A 47 -4.94 13.37 3.04
CA ARG A 47 -4.48 13.71 4.39
C ARG A 47 -5.63 14.07 5.33
N GLU A 48 -6.85 14.25 4.82
CA GLU A 48 -8.02 14.49 5.65
C GLU A 48 -8.33 13.26 6.50
N LEU A 49 -8.67 13.52 7.77
CA LEU A 49 -9.17 12.48 8.66
C LEU A 49 -10.55 12.01 8.20
N LEU A 50 -10.80 10.71 8.32
CA LEU A 50 -12.15 10.16 8.20
C LEU A 50 -13.06 10.74 9.30
N ARG A 51 -14.39 10.65 9.13
CA ARG A 51 -15.36 11.21 10.09
C ARG A 51 -15.23 10.67 11.51
N SER A 52 -14.56 9.53 11.70
CA SER A 52 -14.21 8.96 13.00
C SER A 52 -13.05 9.69 13.70
N GLY A 53 -12.36 10.62 13.02
CA GLY A 53 -11.32 11.48 13.55
C GLY A 53 -9.97 10.81 13.84
N ALA A 54 -9.82 9.50 13.58
CA ALA A 54 -8.66 8.74 14.03
C ALA A 54 -7.66 8.39 12.91
N VAL A 55 -8.14 8.22 11.67
CA VAL A 55 -7.34 7.66 10.56
C VAL A 55 -7.42 8.57 9.33
N PRO A 56 -6.29 8.96 8.72
CA PRO A 56 -6.27 9.65 7.43
C PRO A 56 -6.87 8.81 6.30
N ARG A 57 -7.49 9.44 5.30
CA ARG A 57 -8.07 8.73 4.16
C ARG A 57 -7.07 7.82 3.44
N TRP A 58 -5.86 8.31 3.18
CA TRP A 58 -4.82 7.53 2.47
C TRP A 58 -4.51 6.22 3.17
N MET A 59 -4.50 6.22 4.51
CA MET A 59 -4.15 5.05 5.30
C MET A 59 -5.25 3.99 5.20
N SER A 60 -6.51 4.41 5.31
CA SER A 60 -7.64 3.49 5.13
C SER A 60 -7.75 2.93 3.71
N GLU A 61 -7.39 3.72 2.69
CA GLU A 61 -7.32 3.22 1.31
C GLU A 61 -6.16 2.25 1.11
N ALA A 62 -4.99 2.56 1.67
CA ALA A 62 -3.81 1.71 1.60
C ALA A 62 -4.03 0.37 2.32
N GLU A 63 -4.70 0.37 3.47
CA GLU A 63 -5.07 -0.85 4.20
C GLU A 63 -6.01 -1.73 3.38
N HIS A 64 -7.09 -1.18 2.84
CA HIS A 64 -8.00 -1.94 1.97
C HIS A 64 -7.28 -2.51 0.74
N MET A 65 -6.35 -1.76 0.15
CA MET A 65 -5.56 -2.25 -0.99
C MET A 65 -4.61 -3.38 -0.56
N LEU A 66 -3.98 -3.27 0.61
CA LEU A 66 -3.12 -4.31 1.14
C LEU A 66 -3.90 -5.61 1.40
N ASP A 67 -5.12 -5.52 1.93
CA ASP A 67 -6.01 -6.66 2.11
C ASP A 67 -6.33 -7.32 0.75
N GLY A 68 -6.66 -6.52 -0.27
CA GLY A 68 -6.89 -7.04 -1.62
C GLY A 68 -5.65 -7.74 -2.23
N LEU A 69 -4.45 -7.20 -2.00
CA LEU A 69 -3.20 -7.84 -2.44
C LEU A 69 -2.93 -9.18 -1.73
N ILE A 70 -3.37 -9.31 -0.48
CA ILE A 70 -3.28 -10.56 0.29
C ILE A 70 -4.30 -11.57 -0.25
N GLU A 71 -5.55 -11.16 -0.44
CA GLU A 71 -6.61 -12.00 -1.01
C GLU A 71 -6.25 -12.52 -2.42
N GLU A 72 -5.63 -11.68 -3.23
CA GLU A 72 -5.15 -12.05 -4.57
C GLU A 72 -3.82 -12.83 -4.56
N GLY A 73 -3.17 -12.99 -3.40
CA GLY A 73 -1.95 -13.77 -3.23
C GLY A 73 -0.66 -13.09 -3.72
N TYR A 74 -0.65 -11.77 -3.90
CA TYR A 74 0.58 -11.00 -4.13
C TYR A 74 1.37 -10.79 -2.83
N ALA A 75 0.66 -10.75 -1.71
CA ALA A 75 1.22 -10.82 -0.36
C ALA A 75 0.53 -11.95 0.42
N GLU A 76 1.09 -12.33 1.56
CA GLU A 76 0.47 -13.26 2.50
C GLU A 76 0.60 -12.72 3.92
N GLU A 77 -0.38 -13.01 4.76
CA GLU A 77 -0.35 -12.66 6.18
C GLU A 77 0.13 -13.85 7.01
N GLN A 78 1.17 -13.64 7.83
CA GLN A 78 1.67 -14.60 8.80
C GLN A 78 1.60 -13.97 10.21
N GLY A 79 0.46 -14.17 10.87
CA GLY A 79 0.21 -13.58 12.18
C GLY A 79 0.08 -12.06 12.09
N VAL A 80 1.03 -11.32 12.67
CA VAL A 80 1.07 -9.84 12.66
C VAL A 80 1.96 -9.27 11.55
N ARG A 81 2.46 -10.13 10.66
CA ARG A 81 3.42 -9.78 9.62
C ARG A 81 2.82 -10.04 8.24
N VAL A 82 3.23 -9.23 7.28
CA VAL A 82 2.88 -9.35 5.88
C VAL A 82 4.14 -9.68 5.11
N ARG A 83 4.06 -10.70 4.26
CA ARG A 83 5.16 -11.21 3.46
C ARG A 83 4.85 -11.10 1.97
N LEU A 84 5.84 -10.66 1.20
CA LEU A 84 5.78 -10.62 -0.26
C LEU A 84 5.86 -12.05 -0.82
N THR A 85 4.94 -12.40 -1.71
CA THR A 85 4.96 -13.71 -2.39
C THR A 85 5.79 -13.66 -3.68
N ALA A 86 6.10 -14.82 -4.25
CA ALA A 86 6.71 -14.89 -5.57
C ALA A 86 5.83 -14.25 -6.67
N LYS A 87 4.51 -14.33 -6.53
CA LYS A 87 3.55 -13.67 -7.42
C LYS A 87 3.64 -12.15 -7.30
N GLY A 88 3.70 -11.61 -6.07
CA GLY A 88 3.92 -10.19 -5.80
C GLY A 88 5.22 -9.67 -6.40
N LEU A 89 6.30 -10.43 -6.24
CA LEU A 89 7.60 -10.09 -6.81
C LEU A 89 7.57 -10.10 -8.35
N ALA A 90 6.97 -11.12 -8.96
CA ALA A 90 6.84 -11.20 -10.42
C ALA A 90 6.03 -10.03 -11.00
N TYR A 91 4.96 -9.63 -10.31
CA TYR A 91 4.16 -8.46 -10.68
C TYR A 91 5.00 -7.17 -10.69
N LEU A 92 5.82 -6.94 -9.66
CA LEU A 92 6.72 -5.78 -9.60
C LEU A 92 7.79 -5.79 -10.69
N GLU A 93 8.26 -6.97 -11.10
CA GLU A 93 9.28 -7.12 -12.15
C GLU A 93 8.71 -7.03 -13.57
N GLY A 94 7.39 -6.86 -13.73
CA GLY A 94 6.72 -6.85 -15.03
C GLY A 94 6.69 -8.24 -15.70
N ARG A 95 6.72 -9.32 -14.90
CA ARG A 95 6.70 -10.72 -15.34
C ARG A 95 5.31 -11.38 -15.19
N GLY A 96 4.24 -10.58 -15.21
CA GLY A 96 2.84 -11.03 -15.05
C GLY A 96 2.16 -11.36 -16.36
#